data_AF-A0A7Y5LWR1-F1
#
_entry.id   AF-A0A7Y5LWR1-F1
#
_cell.length_a   1.000
_cell.length_b   1.000
_cell.length_c   1.000
_cell.angle_alpha   90.00
_cell.angle_beta   90.00
_cell.angle_gamma   90.00
#
_symmetry.space_group_name_H-M   'P 1'
#
loop_
_entity.id
_entity.type
_entity.pdbx_description
1 polymer ?
#
loop_
_entity_poly.entity_id
_entity_poly.type
_entity_poly.pdbx_seq_one_letter_code
_entity_poly.pdbx_strand_id
1 'polypeptide(L)'
;MTPEVVIVGTIEEAAGWVERAAPRVLVVAGGTTPLPLYRALRLPWDEVAIYPGDERADGSNLRAIRGAFDARARVRELGEDLPVPDLLLLGMGEDGHTASLFPGSPALGETVRRVVRAGDRTTITPVVIAEAKRIAVLVSGARKGPMLRRVLHDPPDPVLLPAQLALRGTWFVDRAAAAASEVA
;
A
#
# COMPACT_ATOMS: atom_id res chain seq x y z
N MET A 1 -15.76 -8.19 -9.21
CA MET A 1 -14.48 -8.85 -9.55
C MET A 1 -13.94 -9.39 -8.24
N THR A 2 -13.61 -10.67 -8.18
CA THR A 2 -12.97 -11.27 -6.99
C THR A 2 -11.52 -10.81 -6.93
N PRO A 3 -11.02 -10.31 -5.78
CA PRO A 3 -9.61 -9.95 -5.63
C PRO A 3 -8.70 -11.16 -5.85
N GLU A 4 -7.54 -10.95 -6.48
CA GLU A 4 -6.50 -11.98 -6.54
C GLU A 4 -5.78 -12.03 -5.19
N VAL A 5 -5.80 -13.20 -4.54
CA VAL A 5 -5.12 -13.43 -3.26
C VAL A 5 -3.98 -14.43 -3.46
N VAL A 6 -2.77 -14.04 -3.08
CA VAL A 6 -1.56 -14.86 -3.13
C VAL A 6 -1.06 -15.08 -1.71
N ILE A 7 -1.12 -16.32 -1.25
CA ILE A 7 -0.60 -16.72 0.06
C ILE A 7 0.91 -16.91 -0.04
N VAL A 8 1.65 -16.19 0.80
CA VAL A 8 3.11 -16.25 0.90
C VAL A 8 3.54 -16.74 2.28
N GLY A 9 4.74 -17.33 2.36
CA GLY A 9 5.36 -17.64 3.65
C GLY A 9 5.64 -16.36 4.44
N THR A 10 6.32 -15.41 3.80
CA THR A 10 6.55 -14.04 4.30
C THR A 10 6.35 -13.02 3.18
N ILE A 11 6.16 -11.75 3.54
CA ILE A 11 5.86 -10.69 2.54
C ILE A 11 7.04 -10.44 1.58
N GLU A 12 8.27 -10.75 1.98
CA GLU A 12 9.46 -10.66 1.14
C GLU A 12 9.40 -11.57 -0.10
N GLU A 13 8.62 -12.66 -0.04
CA GLU A 13 8.40 -13.53 -1.21
C GLU A 13 7.68 -12.79 -2.36
N ALA A 14 7.01 -11.67 -2.07
CA ALA A 14 6.43 -10.79 -3.08
C ALA A 14 7.48 -9.98 -3.87
N ALA A 15 8.75 -9.96 -3.45
CA ALA A 15 9.81 -9.17 -4.10
C ALA A 15 9.94 -9.46 -5.60
N GLY A 16 9.95 -10.75 -5.96
CA GLY A 16 10.05 -11.14 -7.37
C GLY A 16 8.86 -10.69 -8.21
N TRP A 17 7.66 -10.57 -7.63
CA TRP A 17 6.50 -10.01 -8.33
C TRP A 17 6.66 -8.51 -8.55
N VAL A 18 7.12 -7.78 -7.54
CA VAL A 18 7.40 -6.33 -7.61
C VAL A 18 8.50 -6.04 -8.64
N GLU A 19 9.57 -6.84 -8.67
CA GLU A 19 10.67 -6.70 -9.62
C GLU A 19 10.23 -6.96 -11.05
N ARG A 20 9.45 -8.02 -11.30
CA ARG A 20 8.87 -8.29 -12.62
C ARG A 20 7.89 -7.22 -13.07
N ALA A 21 7.31 -6.46 -12.15
CA ALA A 21 6.46 -5.35 -12.51
C ALA A 21 7.23 -4.19 -13.16
N ALA A 22 8.56 -4.13 -12.97
CA ALA A 22 9.48 -3.15 -13.54
C ALA A 22 8.98 -1.68 -13.46
N PRO A 23 8.59 -1.18 -12.26
CA PRO A 23 8.01 0.15 -12.14
C PRO A 23 9.07 1.25 -12.33
N ARG A 24 8.72 2.34 -13.02
CA ARG A 24 9.50 3.58 -13.01
C ARG A 24 9.02 4.52 -11.91
N VAL A 25 7.72 4.50 -11.61
CA VAL A 25 7.11 5.19 -10.47
C VAL A 25 6.56 4.15 -9.50
N LEU A 26 7.21 4.03 -8.35
CA LEU A 26 6.87 3.10 -7.28
C LEU A 26 6.36 3.89 -6.07
N VAL A 27 5.07 3.76 -5.76
CA VAL A 27 4.49 4.36 -4.54
C VAL A 27 4.38 3.28 -3.47
N VAL A 28 4.85 3.58 -2.27
CA VAL A 28 5.07 2.56 -1.22
C VAL A 28 4.45 2.94 0.11
N ALA A 29 3.91 1.94 0.82
CA ALA A 29 3.39 2.13 2.17
C ALA A 29 4.50 2.24 3.22
N GLY A 30 4.24 2.98 4.29
CA GLY A 30 5.03 2.91 5.52
C GLY A 30 4.68 1.68 6.38
N GLY A 31 5.19 1.67 7.61
CA GLY A 31 4.93 0.60 8.59
C GLY A 31 5.97 -0.52 8.57
N THR A 32 5.96 -1.40 9.57
CA THR A 32 7.00 -2.41 9.77
C THR A 32 6.90 -3.60 8.82
N THR A 33 5.69 -3.96 8.40
CA THR A 33 5.43 -5.08 7.47
C THR A 33 6.13 -4.94 6.12
N PRO A 34 6.07 -3.79 5.42
CA PRO A 34 6.66 -3.70 4.09
C PRO A 34 8.17 -3.40 4.06
N LEU A 35 8.80 -2.89 5.14
CA LEU A 35 10.23 -2.55 5.10
C LEU A 35 11.15 -3.74 4.78
N PRO A 36 10.91 -4.96 5.30
CA PRO A 36 11.69 -6.13 4.90
C PRO A 36 11.59 -6.43 3.40
N LEU A 37 10.41 -6.28 2.79
CA LEU A 37 10.23 -6.40 1.34
C LEU A 37 11.11 -5.38 0.61
N TYR A 38 11.09 -4.11 1.02
CA TYR A 38 11.89 -3.06 0.37
C TYR A 38 13.40 -3.34 0.41
N ARG A 39 13.89 -3.92 1.51
CA ARG A 39 15.29 -4.36 1.65
C ARG A 39 15.65 -5.53 0.74
N ALA A 40 14.67 -6.36 0.39
CA ALA A 40 14.88 -7.52 -0.48
C ALA A 40 14.90 -7.14 -1.97
N LEU A 41 14.26 -6.03 -2.36
CA LEU A 41 14.12 -5.62 -3.75
C LEU A 41 15.46 -5.34 -4.44
N ARG A 42 15.55 -5.75 -5.71
CA ARG A 42 16.67 -5.54 -6.63
C ARG A 42 16.15 -4.89 -7.91
N LEU A 43 16.06 -3.56 -7.91
CA LEU A 43 15.59 -2.75 -9.04
C LEU A 43 16.73 -1.88 -9.61
N PRO A 44 16.62 -1.41 -10.88
CA PRO A 44 17.53 -0.41 -11.44
C PRO A 44 17.25 0.95 -10.78
N TRP A 45 17.83 1.20 -9.60
CA TRP A 45 17.53 2.37 -8.77
C TRP A 45 17.71 3.72 -9.48
N ASP A 46 18.59 3.78 -10.49
CA ASP A 46 18.80 4.95 -11.35
C ASP A 46 17.67 5.19 -12.37
N GLU A 47 16.66 4.33 -12.42
CA GLU A 47 15.49 4.42 -13.29
C GLU A 47 14.17 4.48 -12.53
N VAL A 48 14.17 4.12 -11.24
CA VAL A 48 12.99 4.12 -10.38
C VAL A 48 12.93 5.41 -9.54
N ALA A 49 11.74 6.01 -9.46
CA ALA A 49 11.40 7.06 -8.52
C ALA A 49 10.43 6.48 -7.48
N ILE A 50 10.77 6.65 -6.21
CA ILE A 50 10.01 6.08 -5.09
C ILE A 50 9.34 7.21 -4.32
N TYR A 51 8.07 7.03 -3.97
CA TYR A 51 7.30 7.98 -3.17
C TYR A 51 6.57 7.25 -2.04
N PRO A 52 6.47 7.82 -0.83
CA PRO A 52 5.53 7.30 0.17
C PRO A 52 4.08 7.50 -0.31
N GLY A 53 3.18 6.55 0.00
CA GLY A 53 1.73 6.70 -0.21
C GLY A 53 1.07 7.57 0.85
N ASP A 54 1.69 7.70 2.01
CA ASP A 54 1.28 8.59 3.09
C ASP A 54 2.47 8.95 3.98
N GLU A 55 2.31 10.02 4.75
CA GLU A 55 3.33 10.53 5.65
C GLU A 55 2.70 11.12 6.91
N ARG A 56 3.39 10.98 8.04
CA ARG A 56 3.07 11.61 9.31
C ARG A 56 3.68 13.01 9.35
N ALA A 57 3.07 13.92 10.11
CA ALA A 57 3.58 15.28 10.26
C ALA A 57 5.04 15.36 10.76
N ASP A 58 5.55 14.30 11.41
CA ASP A 58 6.93 14.20 11.88
C ASP A 58 7.92 13.64 10.83
N GLY A 59 7.47 13.26 9.63
CA GLY A 59 8.31 12.75 8.54
C GLY A 59 8.85 11.33 8.74
N SER A 60 8.23 10.54 9.63
CA SER A 60 8.74 9.22 10.02
C SER A 60 8.64 8.17 8.90
N ASN A 61 7.61 8.19 8.05
CA ASN A 61 7.49 7.21 6.96
C ASN A 61 8.64 7.38 5.95
N LEU A 62 8.91 8.61 5.51
CA LEU A 62 9.97 8.94 4.57
C LEU A 62 11.34 8.54 5.12
N ARG A 63 11.62 8.81 6.40
CA ARG A 63 12.86 8.36 7.05
C ARG A 63 13.00 6.85 7.05
N ALA A 64 11.94 6.13 7.44
CA ALA A 64 11.96 4.67 7.49
C ALA A 64 12.09 4.04 6.09
N ILE A 65 11.36 4.57 5.10
CA ILE A 65 11.41 4.13 3.71
C ILE A 65 12.81 4.36 3.13
N ARG A 66 13.38 5.57 3.29
CA ARG A 66 14.76 5.86 2.86
C ARG A 66 15.76 4.88 3.46
N GLY A 67 15.63 4.55 4.74
CA GLY A 67 16.51 3.59 5.42
C GLY A 67 16.29 2.11 5.06
N ALA A 68 15.20 1.78 4.35
CA ALA A 68 14.91 0.41 3.93
C ALA A 68 15.37 0.10 2.51
N PHE A 69 15.59 1.11 1.67
CA PHE A 69 16.06 0.95 0.30
C PHE A 69 17.59 1.05 0.19
N ASP A 70 18.14 0.57 -0.94
CA ASP A 70 19.54 0.79 -1.33
C ASP A 70 19.84 2.30 -1.39
N ALA A 71 21.07 2.71 -1.05
CA ALA A 71 21.46 4.12 -1.01
C ALA A 71 21.34 4.84 -2.37
N ARG A 72 21.31 4.10 -3.49
CA ARG A 72 21.07 4.64 -4.84
C ARG A 72 19.59 4.93 -5.13
N ALA A 73 18.68 4.41 -4.32
CA ALA A 73 17.25 4.56 -4.53
C ALA A 73 16.81 6.02 -4.35
N ARG A 74 16.06 6.53 -5.34
CA ARG A 74 15.58 7.91 -5.34
C ARG A 74 14.23 8.02 -4.64
N VAL A 75 14.26 8.11 -3.32
CA VAL A 75 13.08 8.31 -2.47
C VAL A 75 12.76 9.81 -2.32
N ARG A 76 11.63 10.22 -2.90
CA ARG A 76 11.11 11.58 -2.96
C ARG A 76 10.03 11.80 -1.89
N GLU A 77 9.74 13.07 -1.62
CA GLU A 77 8.66 13.47 -0.74
C GLU A 77 7.30 13.31 -1.43
N LEU A 78 6.24 13.12 -0.64
CA LEU A 78 4.87 13.06 -1.14
C LEU A 78 4.33 14.48 -1.35
N GLY A 79 3.87 14.78 -2.56
CA GLY A 79 3.31 16.07 -2.95
C GLY A 79 2.22 15.94 -4.01
N GLU A 80 1.50 17.04 -4.29
CA GLU A 80 0.42 17.04 -5.29
C GLU A 80 0.91 16.75 -6.73
N ASP A 81 2.20 16.90 -7.00
CA ASP A 81 2.87 16.55 -8.26
C ASP A 81 3.18 15.05 -8.39
N LEU A 82 2.69 14.21 -7.48
CA LEU A 82 2.87 12.75 -7.51
C LEU A 82 2.47 12.20 -8.89
N PRO A 83 3.39 11.55 -9.65
CA PRO A 83 3.02 10.97 -10.94
C PRO A 83 2.01 9.82 -10.82
N VAL A 84 1.44 9.36 -11.93
CA VAL A 84 0.64 8.13 -11.95
C VAL A 84 1.54 6.95 -11.57
N PRO A 85 1.20 6.16 -10.52
CA PRO A 85 2.02 5.02 -10.14
C PRO A 85 2.04 3.93 -11.21
N ASP A 86 3.23 3.45 -11.59
CA ASP A 86 3.33 2.20 -12.33
C ASP A 86 2.99 1.02 -11.40
N LEU A 87 3.42 1.12 -10.15
CA LEU A 87 3.07 0.19 -9.09
C LEU A 87 2.80 0.95 -7.79
N LEU A 88 1.66 0.64 -7.17
CA LEU A 88 1.25 1.13 -5.86
C LEU A 88 1.25 -0.03 -4.86
N LEU A 89 2.09 0.06 -3.82
CA LEU A 89 2.14 -0.86 -2.71
C LEU A 89 1.37 -0.28 -1.52
N LEU A 90 0.36 -1.00 -1.06
CA LEU A 90 -0.51 -0.60 0.04
C LEU A 90 -0.41 -1.60 1.20
N GLY A 91 -0.74 -1.14 2.39
CA GLY A 91 -1.05 -1.99 3.53
C GLY A 91 -2.54 -1.94 3.88
N MET A 92 -2.93 -2.74 4.87
CA MET A 92 -4.27 -2.72 5.45
C MET A 92 -4.20 -2.58 6.98
N GLY A 93 -4.93 -1.61 7.53
CA GLY A 93 -5.15 -1.43 8.96
C GLY A 93 -6.04 -2.52 9.58
N GLU A 94 -6.01 -2.67 10.91
CA GLU A 94 -6.95 -3.57 11.62
C GLU A 94 -8.39 -3.01 11.63
N ASP A 95 -8.55 -1.73 11.31
CA ASP A 95 -9.80 -0.99 11.10
C ASP A 95 -10.24 -0.92 9.61
N GLY A 96 -9.47 -1.53 8.70
CA GLY A 96 -9.75 -1.54 7.26
C GLY A 96 -9.19 -0.33 6.50
N HIS A 97 -8.44 0.58 7.14
CA HIS A 97 -7.81 1.69 6.42
C HIS A 97 -6.72 1.20 5.45
N THR A 98 -6.42 2.04 4.45
CA THR A 98 -5.22 1.90 3.61
C THR A 98 -4.61 3.28 3.38
N ALA A 99 -3.29 3.36 3.14
CA ALA A 99 -2.54 4.62 3.27
C ALA A 99 -2.93 5.32 4.60
N SER A 100 -3.31 6.60 4.57
CA SER A 100 -3.95 7.28 5.69
C SER A 100 -5.42 7.63 5.38
N LEU A 101 -6.11 6.78 4.61
CA LEU A 101 -7.55 6.84 4.34
C LEU A 101 -8.30 5.99 5.36
N PHE A 102 -8.75 6.62 6.45
CA PHE A 102 -9.45 5.96 7.56
C PHE A 102 -10.96 5.89 7.34
N PRO A 103 -11.66 4.88 7.89
CA PRO A 103 -13.12 4.77 7.82
C PRO A 103 -13.82 6.09 8.18
N GLY A 104 -14.73 6.55 7.34
CA GLY A 104 -15.49 7.79 7.52
C GLY A 104 -14.70 9.09 7.37
N SER A 105 -13.41 9.04 7.01
CA SER A 105 -12.61 10.27 6.87
C SER A 105 -13.00 11.08 5.63
N PRO A 106 -12.96 12.43 5.68
CA PRO A 106 -13.28 13.28 4.53
C PRO A 106 -12.39 13.03 3.30
N ALA A 107 -11.16 12.54 3.49
CA ALA A 107 -10.23 12.25 2.41
C ALA A 107 -10.73 11.15 1.45
N LEU A 108 -11.65 10.30 1.90
CA LEU A 108 -12.30 9.29 1.05
C LEU A 108 -13.22 9.89 -0.02
N GLY A 109 -13.68 11.13 0.16
CA GLY A 109 -14.53 11.85 -0.79
C GLY A 109 -13.75 12.68 -1.81
N GLU A 110 -12.41 12.67 -1.78
CA GLU A 110 -11.59 13.47 -2.69
C GLU A 110 -11.57 12.87 -4.10
N THR A 111 -11.89 13.69 -5.10
CA THR A 111 -12.05 13.27 -6.50
C THR A 111 -11.17 14.03 -7.49
N VAL A 112 -10.43 15.04 -7.02
CA VAL A 112 -9.61 15.91 -7.87
C VAL A 112 -8.15 15.87 -7.44
N ARG A 113 -7.87 16.15 -6.17
CA ARG A 113 -6.50 16.19 -5.67
C ARG A 113 -5.92 14.80 -5.54
N ARG A 114 -4.63 14.67 -5.83
CA ARG A 114 -3.90 13.40 -5.72
C ARG A 114 -3.44 13.12 -4.29
N VAL A 115 -3.14 14.19 -3.56
CA VAL A 115 -2.61 14.17 -2.21
C VAL A 115 -3.32 15.23 -1.39
N VAL A 116 -3.70 14.89 -0.16
CA VAL A 116 -4.34 15.81 0.77
C VAL A 116 -3.75 15.69 2.17
N ARG A 117 -3.89 16.75 2.96
CA ARG A 117 -3.67 16.70 4.41
C ARG A 117 -4.95 16.24 5.10
N ALA A 118 -4.86 15.19 5.91
CA ALA A 118 -5.90 14.66 6.76
C ALA A 118 -5.40 14.64 8.21
N GLY A 119 -5.65 15.69 8.97
CA GLY A 119 -5.13 15.84 10.33
C GLY A 119 -3.60 15.88 10.40
N ASP A 120 -3.00 14.95 11.14
CA ASP A 120 -1.54 14.79 11.29
C ASP A 120 -0.91 13.92 10.19
N ARG A 121 -1.66 13.64 9.12
CA ARG A 121 -1.23 12.85 7.96
C ARG A 121 -1.31 13.64 6.66
N THR A 122 -0.36 13.39 5.77
CA THR A 122 -0.46 13.68 4.34
C THR A 122 -0.67 12.34 3.63
N THR A 123 -1.65 12.21 2.74
CA THR A 123 -2.02 10.91 2.14
C THR A 123 -2.36 11.04 0.68
N ILE A 124 -2.07 10.00 -0.10
CA ILE A 124 -2.72 9.81 -1.39
C ILE A 124 -4.24 9.67 -1.22
N THR A 125 -4.96 10.02 -2.26
CA THR A 125 -6.43 10.02 -2.31
C THR A 125 -6.94 8.83 -3.14
N PRO A 126 -8.26 8.57 -3.15
CA PRO A 126 -8.86 7.58 -4.03
C PRO A 126 -8.51 7.76 -5.52
N VAL A 127 -8.24 9.00 -5.96
CA VAL A 127 -7.79 9.32 -7.32
C VAL A 127 -6.51 8.53 -7.68
N VAL A 128 -5.51 8.54 -6.81
CA VAL A 128 -4.23 7.84 -7.07
C VAL A 128 -4.42 6.33 -7.09
N ILE A 129 -5.25 5.80 -6.20
CA ILE A 129 -5.56 4.35 -6.14
C ILE A 129 -6.30 3.92 -7.42
N ALA A 130 -7.24 4.73 -7.90
CA ALA A 130 -7.98 4.44 -9.13
C ALA A 130 -7.07 4.44 -10.38
N GLU A 131 -6.11 5.37 -10.46
CA GLU A 131 -5.23 5.53 -11.62
C GLU A 131 -4.02 4.59 -11.66
N ALA A 132 -3.59 4.03 -10.51
CA ALA A 132 -2.40 3.20 -10.43
C ALA A 132 -2.42 2.06 -11.48
N LYS A 133 -1.35 1.88 -12.26
CA LYS A 133 -1.36 0.84 -13.31
C LYS A 133 -1.43 -0.56 -12.72
N ARG A 134 -0.73 -0.79 -11.60
CA ARG A 134 -0.79 -2.01 -10.79
C ARG A 134 -0.87 -1.66 -9.32
N ILE A 135 -1.55 -2.52 -8.56
CA ILE A 135 -1.67 -2.41 -7.10
C ILE A 135 -1.25 -3.75 -6.50
N ALA A 136 -0.43 -3.70 -5.45
CA ALA A 136 -0.27 -4.82 -4.54
C ALA A 136 -0.60 -4.39 -3.11
N VAL A 137 -1.33 -5.24 -2.39
CA VAL A 137 -1.69 -5.01 -0.99
C VAL A 137 -0.98 -6.04 -0.13
N LEU A 138 -0.25 -5.58 0.88
CA LEU A 138 0.61 -6.40 1.74
C LEU A 138 -0.07 -6.55 3.11
N VAL A 139 -0.44 -7.78 3.46
CA VAL A 139 -1.16 -8.07 4.71
C VAL A 139 -0.44 -9.17 5.46
N SER A 140 0.04 -8.85 6.67
CA SER A 140 0.82 -9.78 7.50
C SER A 140 0.34 -9.79 8.94
N GLY A 141 0.30 -11.00 9.51
CA GLY A 141 -0.02 -11.26 10.90
C GLY A 141 -1.50 -11.58 11.15
N ALA A 142 -1.75 -12.55 12.03
CA ALA A 142 -3.08 -13.07 12.33
C ALA A 142 -4.09 -12.01 12.80
N ARG A 143 -3.64 -10.93 13.45
CA ARG A 143 -4.52 -9.83 13.89
C ARG A 143 -5.24 -9.14 12.72
N LYS A 144 -4.68 -9.23 11.50
CA LYS A 144 -5.30 -8.68 10.29
C LYS A 144 -6.44 -9.56 9.76
N GLY A 145 -6.50 -10.83 10.15
CA GLY A 145 -7.41 -11.83 9.59
C GLY A 145 -8.89 -11.42 9.58
N PRO A 146 -9.49 -11.06 10.73
CA PRO A 146 -10.90 -10.68 10.77
C PRO A 146 -11.24 -9.50 9.85
N MET A 147 -10.37 -8.48 9.81
CA MET A 147 -10.59 -7.31 8.95
C MET A 147 -10.33 -7.64 7.47
N LEU A 148 -9.33 -8.46 7.18
CA LEU A 148 -9.03 -8.91 5.83
C LEU A 148 -10.23 -9.64 5.21
N ARG A 149 -10.85 -10.54 5.98
CA ARG A 149 -12.06 -11.25 5.57
C ARG A 149 -13.17 -10.27 5.19
N ARG A 150 -13.42 -9.26 6.03
CA ARG A 150 -14.43 -8.23 5.78
C ARG A 150 -14.14 -7.43 4.52
N VAL A 151 -12.91 -6.94 4.37
CA VAL A 151 -12.51 -6.17 3.18
C VAL A 151 -12.72 -6.98 1.90
N LEU A 152 -12.37 -8.27 1.89
CA LEU A 152 -12.45 -9.13 0.71
C LEU A 152 -13.88 -9.63 0.39
N HIS A 153 -14.74 -9.79 1.39
CA HIS A 153 -16.03 -10.50 1.23
C HIS A 153 -17.28 -9.68 1.56
N ASP A 154 -17.19 -8.64 2.39
CA ASP A 154 -18.33 -7.76 2.65
C ASP A 154 -18.69 -6.98 1.36
N PRO A 155 -19.96 -6.56 1.19
CA PRO A 155 -20.34 -5.70 0.08
C PRO A 155 -19.46 -4.44 -0.02
N PRO A 156 -19.19 -3.92 -1.23
CA PRO A 156 -18.38 -2.72 -1.41
C PRO A 156 -18.97 -1.51 -0.69
N ASP A 157 -18.25 -1.03 0.32
CA ASP A 157 -18.47 0.21 1.06
C ASP A 157 -17.10 0.80 1.44
N PRO A 158 -16.41 1.49 0.50
CA PRO A 158 -15.09 2.06 0.76
C PRO A 158 -15.12 3.22 1.77
N VAL A 159 -16.31 3.70 2.17
CA VAL A 159 -16.42 4.66 3.28
C VAL A 159 -16.18 3.97 4.61
N LEU A 160 -16.68 2.75 4.79
CA LEU A 160 -16.47 1.93 5.98
C LEU A 160 -15.22 1.04 5.91
N LEU A 161 -14.85 0.58 4.72
CA LEU A 161 -13.73 -0.32 4.45
C LEU A 161 -12.80 0.26 3.37
N PRO A 162 -12.02 1.31 3.66
CA PRO A 162 -11.19 2.01 2.67
C PRO A 162 -10.25 1.13 1.84
N ALA A 163 -9.73 0.05 2.42
CA ALA A 163 -8.90 -0.90 1.69
C ALA A 163 -9.62 -1.58 0.51
N GLN A 164 -10.96 -1.51 0.45
CA GLN A 164 -11.73 -1.96 -0.72
C GLN A 164 -11.48 -1.11 -1.97
N LEU A 165 -10.92 0.10 -1.85
CA LEU A 165 -10.44 0.87 -3.00
C LEU A 165 -9.37 0.11 -3.80
N ALA A 166 -8.71 -0.87 -3.18
CA ALA A 166 -7.63 -1.67 -3.75
C ALA A 166 -8.06 -3.10 -4.17
N LEU A 167 -9.36 -3.44 -4.22
CA LEU A 167 -9.82 -4.81 -4.54
C LEU A 167 -9.34 -5.33 -5.90
N ARG A 168 -9.06 -4.45 -6.87
CA ARG A 168 -8.51 -4.84 -8.18
C ARG A 168 -7.02 -5.20 -8.16
N GLY A 169 -6.35 -5.04 -7.02
CA GLY A 169 -4.93 -5.35 -6.85
C GLY A 169 -4.68 -6.82 -6.53
N THR A 170 -3.41 -7.20 -6.53
CA THR A 170 -2.94 -8.50 -6.03
C THR A 170 -2.68 -8.39 -4.52
N TRP A 171 -3.33 -9.24 -3.73
CA TRP A 171 -3.23 -9.26 -2.27
C TRP A 171 -2.22 -10.31 -1.83
N PHE A 172 -1.06 -9.87 -1.34
CA PHE A 172 -0.05 -10.74 -0.74
C PHE A 172 -0.35 -10.88 0.75
N VAL A 173 -0.73 -12.08 1.14
CA VAL A 173 -1.19 -12.40 2.50
C VAL A 173 -0.25 -13.44 3.09
N ASP A 174 0.35 -13.16 4.24
CA ASP A 174 1.15 -14.16 4.93
C ASP A 174 0.28 -15.31 5.49
N ARG A 175 0.90 -16.45 5.80
CA ARG A 175 0.17 -17.63 6.30
C ARG A 175 -0.66 -17.33 7.56
N ALA A 176 -0.17 -16.45 8.43
CA ALA A 176 -0.85 -16.13 9.69
C ALA A 176 -2.14 -15.33 9.44
N ALA A 177 -2.09 -14.31 8.57
CA ALA A 177 -3.25 -13.54 8.16
C ALA A 177 -4.23 -14.40 7.34
N ALA A 178 -3.73 -15.26 6.45
CA ALA A 178 -4.56 -16.15 5.63
C ALA A 178 -5.36 -17.14 6.49
N ALA A 179 -4.70 -17.81 7.44
CA ALA A 179 -5.36 -18.73 8.36
C ALA A 179 -6.43 -18.03 9.21
N ALA A 180 -6.16 -16.81 9.67
CA ALA A 180 -7.08 -16.05 10.53
C ALA A 180 -8.23 -15.34 9.77
N SER A 181 -8.18 -15.29 8.43
CA SER A 181 -9.23 -14.67 7.59
C SER A 181 -10.12 -15.69 6.89
N GLU A 182 -9.77 -16.98 6.95
CA GLU A 182 -10.45 -18.05 6.21
C GLU A 182 -10.44 -17.82 4.68
N VAL A 183 -9.40 -17.13 4.17
CA VAL A 183 -9.19 -16.88 2.72
C VAL A 183 -8.27 -17.94 2.08
N ALA A 184 -7.98 -19.01 2.83
CA ALA A 184 -7.15 -20.15 2.41
C ALA A 184 -7.96 -21.23 1.70
#